data_AF-A0A349EU16-F1
#
_entry.id   AF-A0A349EU16-F1
#
_cell.length_a   1.000
_cell.length_b   1.000
_cell.length_c   1.000
_cell.angle_alpha   90.00
_cell.angle_beta   90.00
_cell.angle_gamma   90.00
#
_symmetry.space_group_name_H-M   'P 1'
#
loop_
_entity.id
_entity.type
_entity.pdbx_description
1 polymer ?
#
loop_
_entity_poly.entity_id
_entity_poly.type
_entity_poly.pdbx_seq_one_letter_code
_entity_poly.pdbx_strand_id
1 'polypeptide(L)' 'DTIIDYKANNIDNADGILFNDFNDDGIRYGLYKAMEIYSSPKSLRKIRSNAMKSDHSWKKSKKEYIALYKLALTKQI' A
#
# COMPACT_ATOMS: atom_id res chain seq x y z
N ASP A 1 3.83 -0.65 -5.85
CA ASP A 1 2.79 -1.17 -4.94
C ASP A 1 2.19 0.00 -4.17
N THR A 2 0.87 0.03 -4.00
CA THR A 2 0.15 1.22 -3.49
C THR A 2 -0.10 1.11 -1.99
N ILE A 3 -0.05 -0.09 -1.41
CA ILE A 3 -0.35 -0.34 0.00
C ILE A 3 0.77 -1.21 0.61
N ILE A 4 1.24 -0.83 1.78
CA ILE A 4 2.10 -1.61 2.67
C ILE A 4 1.21 -2.30 3.70
N ASP A 5 1.00 -3.60 3.51
CA ASP A 5 0.15 -4.44 4.36
C ASP A 5 0.55 -4.43 5.84
N TYR A 6 -0.44 -4.36 6.73
CA TYR A 6 -0.25 -4.49 8.17
C TYR A 6 0.11 -5.92 8.59
N LYS A 7 1.23 -6.03 9.31
CA LYS A 7 1.75 -7.23 9.96
C LYS A 7 2.24 -6.88 11.37
N ALA A 8 2.31 -7.87 12.25
CA ALA A 8 2.70 -7.67 13.65
C ALA A 8 4.07 -6.98 13.83
N ASN A 9 4.99 -7.12 12.86
CA ASN A 9 6.37 -6.63 12.95
C ASN A 9 6.69 -5.40 12.07
N ASN A 10 5.69 -4.79 11.42
CA ASN A 10 5.93 -3.68 10.47
C ASN A 10 5.05 -2.44 10.71
N ILE A 11 4.52 -2.28 11.93
CA ILE A 11 3.61 -1.18 12.30
C ILE A 11 4.16 0.22 11.96
N ASP A 12 5.49 0.39 11.92
CA ASP A 12 6.10 1.66 11.60
C ASP A 12 5.92 2.09 10.14
N ASN A 13 5.76 1.13 9.22
CA ASN A 13 5.66 1.38 7.78
C ASN A 13 4.30 0.96 7.19
N ALA A 14 3.52 0.14 7.89
CA ALA A 14 2.21 -0.30 7.41
C ALA A 14 1.25 0.89 7.21
N ASP A 15 0.56 0.90 6.08
CA ASP A 15 -0.39 1.95 5.72
C ASP A 15 -1.79 1.43 5.33
N GLY A 16 -1.98 0.10 5.30
CA GLY A 16 -3.29 -0.47 5.01
C GLY A 16 -3.38 -1.97 5.24
N ILE A 17 -4.40 -2.57 4.63
CA ILE A 17 -4.69 -3.99 4.67
C ILE A 17 -4.64 -4.49 3.23
N LEU A 18 -3.82 -5.51 2.98
CA LEU A 18 -3.77 -6.20 1.69
C LEU A 18 -4.16 -7.66 1.89
N PHE A 19 -4.89 -8.19 0.93
CA PHE A 19 -5.21 -9.61 0.83
C PHE A 19 -5.18 -10.01 -0.65
N ASN A 20 -4.74 -11.24 -0.92
CA ASN A 20 -4.47 -11.69 -2.29
C ASN A 20 -5.74 -12.23 -2.98
N ASP A 21 -6.60 -12.87 -2.20
CA ASP A 21 -7.76 -13.58 -2.73
C ASP A 21 -8.97 -12.66 -2.82
N PHE A 22 -9.41 -12.34 -4.03
CA PHE A 22 -10.66 -11.60 -4.25
C PHE A 22 -11.88 -12.53 -4.14
N ASN A 23 -12.07 -13.12 -2.95
CA ASN A 23 -13.17 -14.01 -2.62
C ASN A 23 -13.61 -13.80 -1.15
N ASP A 24 -14.60 -14.57 -0.71
CA ASP A 24 -15.17 -14.45 0.63
C ASP A 24 -14.13 -14.65 1.75
N ASP A 25 -13.17 -15.55 1.57
CA ASP A 25 -12.13 -15.80 2.56
C ASP A 25 -11.13 -14.64 2.65
N GLY A 26 -10.74 -14.06 1.52
CA GLY A 26 -9.88 -12.88 1.50
C GLY A 26 -10.55 -11.65 2.12
N ILE A 27 -11.83 -11.43 1.85
CA ILE A 27 -12.62 -10.36 2.49
C ILE A 27 -12.72 -10.61 4.00
N ARG A 28 -13.03 -11.84 4.41
CA ARG A 28 -13.11 -12.21 5.84
C ARG A 28 -11.77 -11.97 6.54
N TYR A 29 -10.66 -12.34 5.92
CA TYR A 29 -9.32 -12.06 6.41
C TYR A 29 -9.05 -10.56 6.57
N GLY A 30 -9.41 -9.75 5.55
CA GLY A 30 -9.27 -8.31 5.61
C GLY A 30 -10.10 -7.68 6.74
N LEU A 31 -11.31 -8.18 6.98
CA LEU A 31 -12.17 -7.72 8.06
C LEU A 31 -11.60 -8.05 9.45
N TYR A 32 -11.05 -9.25 9.66
CA TYR A 32 -10.39 -9.60 10.91
C TYR A 32 -9.21 -8.67 11.22
N LYS A 33 -8.35 -8.40 10.23
CA LYS A 33 -7.27 -7.42 10.36
C LYS A 33 -7.78 -6.02 10.71
N ALA A 34 -8.87 -5.59 10.07
CA ALA A 34 -9.48 -4.30 10.35
C ALA A 34 -9.97 -4.20 11.81
N MET A 35 -10.61 -5.26 12.32
CA MET A 35 -11.05 -5.33 13.71
C MET A 35 -9.87 -5.32 14.69
N GLU A 36 -8.79 -6.06 14.40
CA GLU A 36 -7.57 -6.07 15.19
C GLU A 36 -6.96 -4.66 15.29
N ILE A 37 -6.78 -3.99 14.15
CA ILE A 37 -6.25 -2.61 14.11
C ILE A 37 -7.19 -1.66 14.87
N TYR A 38 -8.49 -1.77 14.67
CA TYR A 38 -9.49 -0.90 15.28
C TYR A 38 -9.53 -1.03 16.80
N SER A 39 -9.29 -2.23 17.34
CA SER A 39 -9.23 -2.49 18.78
C SER A 39 -8.08 -1.76 19.49
N SER A 40 -7.07 -1.30 18.74
CA SER A 40 -5.92 -0.53 19.25
C SER A 40 -5.92 0.89 18.68
N PRO A 41 -6.39 1.91 19.43
CA PRO A 41 -6.35 3.30 18.98
C PRO A 41 -4.95 3.79 18.58
N LYS A 42 -3.91 3.25 19.23
CA LYS A 42 -2.51 3.55 18.90
C LYS A 42 -2.15 3.01 17.52
N SER A 43 -2.47 1.75 17.23
CA SER A 43 -2.20 1.12 15.93
C SER A 43 -2.99 1.82 14.82
N LEU A 44 -4.28 2.06 15.05
CA LEU A 44 -5.16 2.75 14.11
C LEU A 44 -4.63 4.14 13.73
N ARG A 45 -4.24 4.95 14.73
CA ARG A 45 -3.67 6.28 14.49
C ARG A 45 -2.35 6.21 13.71
N LYS A 46 -1.49 5.24 14.02
CA LYS A 46 -0.19 5.07 13.36
C LYS A 46 -0.38 4.71 11.88
N ILE A 47 -1.18 3.68 11.59
CA ILE A 47 -1.45 3.23 10.21
C ILE A 47 -2.11 4.34 9.39
N ARG A 48 -3.11 5.05 9.95
CA ARG A 48 -3.71 6.23 9.30
C ARG A 48 -2.69 7.32 9.00
N SER A 49 -1.82 7.63 9.95
CA SER A 49 -0.77 8.62 9.73
C SER A 49 0.22 8.19 8.65
N ASN A 50 0.53 6.90 8.53
CA ASN A 50 1.41 6.38 7.49
C ASN A 50 0.73 6.53 6.12
N ALA A 51 -0.52 6.11 5.99
CA ALA A 51 -1.31 6.27 4.77
C ALA A 51 -1.41 7.73 4.29
N MET A 52 -1.64 8.67 5.21
CA MET A 52 -1.69 10.09 4.88
C MET A 52 -0.32 10.68 4.46
N LYS A 53 0.79 10.03 4.84
CA LYS A 53 2.15 10.43 4.45
C LYS A 53 2.61 9.75 3.16
N SER A 54 1.92 8.70 2.71
CA SER A 54 2.27 7.99 1.50
C SER A 54 2.10 8.92 0.27
N ASP A 55 3.19 9.08 -0.49
CA ASP A 55 3.18 9.87 -1.71
C ASP A 55 2.59 9.04 -2.87
N HIS A 56 1.33 9.33 -3.20
CA HIS A 56 0.61 8.82 -4.37
C HIS A 56 0.44 9.90 -5.45
N SER A 57 1.30 10.91 -5.48
CA SER A 57 1.20 11.99 -6.46
C SER A 57 1.56 11.52 -7.86
N TRP A 58 0.93 12.13 -8.86
CA TRP A 58 1.28 11.98 -10.28
C TRP A 58 2.75 12.30 -10.57
N LYS A 59 3.36 13.21 -9.79
CA LYS A 59 4.77 13.56 -9.93
C LYS A 59 5.68 12.36 -9.68
N LYS A 60 5.34 11.50 -8.72
CA LYS A 60 6.08 10.27 -8.42
C LYS A 60 5.93 9.26 -9.55
N SER A 61 4.69 8.93 -9.93
CA SER A 61 4.43 7.93 -11.00
C SER A 61 4.98 8.36 -12.36
N LYS A 62 4.94 9.66 -12.71
CA LYS A 62 5.47 10.19 -13.97
C LYS A 62 6.94 9.85 -14.20
N LYS A 63 7.76 9.72 -13.14
CA LYS A 63 9.18 9.38 -13.29
C LYS A 63 9.37 8.00 -13.92
N GLU A 64 8.57 7.03 -13.50
CA GLU A 64 8.58 5.67 -14.05
C GLU A 64 8.12 5.68 -15.51
N TYR A 65 7.06 6.43 -15.84
CA TYR A 65 6.62 6.61 -17.22
C TYR A 65 7.71 7.24 -18.10
N ILE A 66 8.38 8.30 -17.65
CA ILE A 66 9.48 8.91 -18.40
C ILE A 66 10.61 7.91 -18.63
N ALA A 67 10.98 7.13 -17.61
CA ALA A 67 12.01 6.10 -17.74
C ALA A 67 11.61 5.04 -18.77
N LEU A 68 10.35 4.58 -18.74
CA LEU A 68 9.80 3.65 -19.71
C LEU A 68 9.84 4.21 -21.14
N TYR A 69 9.43 5.46 -21.33
CA TYR A 69 9.49 6.12 -22.65
C TYR A 69 10.93 6.26 -23.16
N LYS A 70 11.88 6.61 -22.29
CA LYS A 70 13.29 6.66 -22.67
C LYS A 70 13.81 5.29 -23.12
N LEU A 71 13.46 4.22 -22.40
CA LEU A 71 13.82 2.84 -22.75
C LEU A 71 13.26 2.45 -24.13
N ALA A 72 12.00 2.77 -24.38
CA ALA A 72 11.32 2.48 -25.64
C ALA A 72 11.99 3.19 -26.83
N LEU A 73 12.37 4.47 -26.64
CA LEU A 73 13.08 5.25 -27.66
C LEU A 73 14.50 4.74 -27.92
N THR A 74 15.22 4.26 -26.90
CA THR A 74 16.56 3.69 -27.07
C THR A 74 16.59 2.31 -27.73
N LYS A 75 15.47 1.56 -27.68
CA LYS A 75 15.34 0.24 -28.33
C LYS A 75 14.96 0.32 -29.81
N GLN A 76 14.66 1.51 -30.35
CA GLN A 76 14.35 1.72 -31.76
C GLN A 76 15.60 1.91 -32.65
N ILE A 77 16.78 1.48 -32.20
CA ILE A 77 18.03 1.45 -32.98
C ILE A 77 18.52 0.01 -33.08
#